data_AF-A0A0D0CXS4-F1
#
_entry.id   AF-A0A0D0CXS4-F1
#
_cell.length_a   1.000
_cell.length_b   1.000
_cell.length_c   1.000
_cell.angle_alpha   90.00
_cell.angle_beta   90.00
_cell.angle_gamma   90.00
#
_symmetry.space_group_name_H-M   'P 1'
#
loop_
_entity.id
_entity.type
_entity.pdbx_description
1 polymer ?
#
loop_
_entity_poly.entity_id
_entity_poly.type
_entity_poly.pdbx_seq_one_letter_code
_entity_poly.pdbx_strand_id
1 'polypeptide(L)'
;MIGWVRRALPKNGAETQFTAPCPVQNYFLKGIISNDSCTALHDTIKCDLLSMSTDDIQQQYCLPDFTSTFCDYLHQCANKADINKALHMPLKVWFKFWVQLLSVHNGRMVMPSQVVQGYPPSEKIPLGTVIWCSPTPLNNPSNAMVCTLQCWTFILHSHFFHAPATLPPWLLVLLLYIQFFQLVHPEADMGMWIADQQFCLAADQTIVRLSGVILLTEVSHPVELIPIYGTSLDHTVTAETSIQIYSHFYLNDFNDKEMYHMLQNLDTTLIPTY
;
A
#
# COMPACT_ATOMS: atom_id res chain seq x y z
N MET A 1 -15.99 45.77 11.38
CA MET A 1 -15.94 45.76 9.89
C MET A 1 -16.56 44.46 9.36
N ILE A 2 -17.88 44.24 9.54
CA ILE A 2 -18.61 42.99 9.18
C ILE A 2 -19.96 43.29 8.48
N GLY A 3 -20.31 44.56 8.27
CA GLY A 3 -21.65 44.97 7.79
C GLY A 3 -21.96 44.71 6.32
N TRP A 4 -20.99 44.27 5.52
CA TRP A 4 -21.21 43.98 4.09
C TRP A 4 -21.61 42.52 3.85
N VAL A 5 -21.07 41.58 4.63
CA VAL A 5 -21.36 40.13 4.50
C VAL A 5 -22.82 39.82 4.85
N ARG A 6 -23.41 40.51 5.83
CA ARG A 6 -24.83 40.33 6.20
C ARG A 6 -25.85 40.78 5.16
N ARG A 7 -25.44 41.54 4.13
CA ARG A 7 -26.34 41.99 3.05
C ARG A 7 -26.43 41.00 1.88
N ALA A 8 -25.51 40.05 1.79
CA ALA A 8 -25.49 39.05 0.73
C ALA A 8 -26.27 37.76 1.07
N LEU A 9 -26.70 37.59 2.32
CA LEU A 9 -27.48 36.42 2.74
C LEU A 9 -28.98 36.63 2.46
N PRO A 10 -29.69 35.62 1.92
CA PRO A 10 -31.13 35.67 1.76
C PRO A 10 -31.80 35.96 3.13
N LYS A 11 -32.77 36.88 3.16
CA LYS A 11 -33.49 37.28 4.39
C LYS A 11 -34.31 36.16 5.04
N ASN A 12 -34.36 35.01 4.39
CA ASN A 12 -35.15 33.87 4.81
C ASN A 12 -34.15 32.97 5.51
N GLY A 13 -34.26 32.83 6.84
CA GLY A 13 -33.35 32.08 7.71
C GLY A 13 -33.29 30.57 7.44
N ALA A 14 -33.07 30.18 6.19
CA ALA A 14 -32.93 28.84 5.67
C ALA A 14 -31.49 28.68 5.21
N GLU A 15 -30.56 28.61 6.17
CA GLU A 15 -29.29 27.88 6.05
C GLU A 15 -28.54 27.93 7.39
N THR A 16 -29.22 27.47 8.44
CA THR A 16 -28.54 26.84 9.59
C THR A 16 -28.58 25.34 9.37
N GLN A 17 -27.98 24.85 8.28
CA GLN A 17 -27.66 23.43 8.17
C GLN A 17 -26.31 23.20 8.81
N PHE A 18 -26.34 22.68 10.03
CA PHE A 18 -25.21 21.92 10.55
C PHE A 18 -25.06 20.69 9.66
N THR A 19 -24.12 20.71 8.71
CA THR A 19 -23.66 19.48 8.08
C THR A 19 -22.90 18.69 9.12
N ALA A 20 -23.57 17.73 9.76
CA ALA A 20 -22.89 16.59 10.36
C ALA A 20 -21.95 15.98 9.29
N PRO A 21 -20.82 15.35 9.67
CA PRO A 21 -20.01 14.58 8.74
C PRO A 21 -20.92 13.56 8.06
N CYS A 22 -21.18 13.74 6.77
CA CYS A 22 -21.92 12.76 6.01
C CYS A 22 -20.97 11.58 5.84
N PRO A 23 -21.25 10.39 6.40
CA PRO A 23 -20.41 9.24 6.17
C PRO A 23 -20.35 9.01 4.67
N VAL A 24 -19.13 8.96 4.16
CA VAL A 24 -18.78 8.70 2.76
C VAL A 24 -19.68 7.59 2.22
N GLN A 25 -20.49 7.90 1.21
CA GLN A 25 -21.17 6.85 0.45
C GLN A 25 -20.10 6.14 -0.38
N ASN A 26 -19.50 5.12 0.24
CA ASN A 26 -18.67 4.16 -0.45
C ASN A 26 -19.51 3.57 -1.60
N TYR A 27 -19.13 3.83 -2.85
CA TYR A 27 -19.80 3.23 -4.01
C TYR A 27 -19.62 1.69 -4.02
N PHE A 28 -18.68 1.17 -3.23
CA PHE A 28 -18.58 -0.22 -2.85
C PHE A 28 -19.42 -0.47 -1.59
N LEU A 29 -20.66 -0.92 -1.77
CA LEU A 29 -21.57 -1.34 -0.69
C LEU A 29 -20.99 -2.45 0.24
N LYS A 30 -19.81 -3.00 -0.09
CA LYS A 30 -19.11 -4.10 0.61
C LYS A 30 -17.57 -3.92 0.67
N GLY A 31 -17.04 -2.71 0.46
CA GLY A 31 -15.59 -2.47 0.45
C GLY A 31 -14.93 -2.57 1.84
N ILE A 32 -13.62 -2.78 1.84
CA ILE A 32 -12.72 -2.66 2.99
C ILE A 32 -12.37 -1.17 3.14
N ILE A 33 -12.22 -0.68 4.37
CA ILE A 33 -11.82 0.70 4.64
C ILE A 33 -10.42 0.67 5.26
N SER A 34 -9.53 1.54 4.79
CA SER A 34 -8.20 1.72 5.35
C SER A 34 -8.25 2.18 6.80
N ASN A 35 -7.13 2.02 7.51
CA ASN A 35 -7.02 2.38 8.92
C ASN A 35 -7.22 3.90 9.16
N ASP A 36 -6.85 4.75 8.19
CA ASP A 36 -7.09 6.21 8.25
C ASP A 36 -8.51 6.62 7.84
N SER A 37 -9.34 5.68 7.38
CA SER A 37 -10.68 5.93 6.85
C SER A 37 -10.74 6.90 5.66
N CYS A 38 -9.60 7.19 5.03
CA CYS A 38 -9.50 8.05 3.85
C CYS A 38 -9.50 7.26 2.54
N THR A 39 -9.28 5.94 2.62
CA THR A 39 -9.14 5.05 1.47
C THR A 39 -10.14 3.90 1.55
N ALA A 40 -10.93 3.75 0.49
CA ALA A 40 -11.76 2.57 0.27
C ALA A 40 -10.99 1.57 -0.60
N LEU A 41 -10.95 0.33 -0.14
CA LEU A 41 -10.24 -0.78 -0.75
C LEU A 41 -11.26 -1.85 -1.16
N HIS A 42 -11.09 -2.47 -2.31
CA HIS A 42 -12.02 -3.48 -2.79
C HIS A 42 -11.31 -4.60 -3.54
N ASP A 43 -11.53 -5.84 -3.11
CA ASP A 43 -11.06 -7.03 -3.80
C ASP A 43 -12.13 -7.58 -4.76
N THR A 44 -11.72 -8.39 -5.73
CA THR A 44 -12.71 -9.14 -6.52
C THR A 44 -13.30 -10.26 -5.66
N ILE A 45 -14.62 -10.46 -5.70
CA ILE A 45 -15.31 -11.50 -4.92
C ILE A 45 -14.69 -12.90 -5.10
N LYS A 46 -14.10 -13.15 -6.28
CA LYS A 46 -13.42 -14.39 -6.63
C LYS A 46 -11.91 -14.17 -6.61
N CYS A 47 -11.19 -15.04 -5.88
CA CYS A 47 -9.74 -15.14 -5.96
C CYS A 47 -9.28 -15.75 -7.28
N ASP A 48 -8.09 -15.37 -7.71
CA ASP A 48 -7.48 -15.89 -8.93
C ASP A 48 -6.91 -17.30 -8.70
N LEU A 49 -6.32 -17.56 -7.51
CA LEU A 49 -5.81 -18.88 -7.10
C LEU A 49 -6.44 -19.30 -5.76
N LEU A 50 -6.94 -20.54 -5.69
CA LEU A 50 -7.82 -21.01 -4.60
C LEU A 50 -7.13 -21.82 -3.49
N SER A 51 -5.89 -22.28 -3.69
CA SER A 51 -5.21 -23.19 -2.76
C SER A 51 -3.72 -23.30 -3.07
N MET A 52 -2.94 -22.30 -2.64
CA MET A 52 -1.48 -22.25 -2.79
C MET A 52 -0.82 -22.51 -1.44
N SER A 53 0.23 -23.32 -1.38
CA SER A 53 1.11 -23.35 -0.20
C SER A 53 2.03 -22.12 -0.18
N THR A 54 2.69 -21.87 0.96
CA THR A 54 3.73 -20.83 1.05
C THR A 54 4.87 -21.09 0.06
N ASP A 55 5.23 -22.37 -0.12
CA ASP A 55 6.28 -22.79 -1.04
C ASP A 55 5.86 -22.57 -2.50
N ASP A 56 4.61 -22.87 -2.85
CA ASP A 56 4.08 -22.62 -4.20
C ASP A 56 4.09 -21.12 -4.52
N ILE A 57 3.74 -20.27 -3.56
CA ILE A 57 3.80 -18.80 -3.73
C ILE A 57 5.25 -18.35 -3.93
N GLN A 58 6.14 -18.78 -3.03
CA GLN A 58 7.57 -18.45 -3.11
C GLN A 58 8.18 -18.83 -4.46
N GLN A 59 7.84 -20.00 -4.99
CA GLN A 59 8.33 -20.46 -6.30
C GLN A 59 7.66 -19.71 -7.45
N GLN A 60 6.33 -19.59 -7.46
CA GLN A 60 5.60 -18.99 -8.57
C GLN A 60 5.89 -17.50 -8.73
N TYR A 61 6.14 -16.79 -7.63
CA TYR A 61 6.40 -15.35 -7.62
C TYR A 61 7.90 -15.00 -7.52
N CYS A 62 8.79 -16.00 -7.48
CA CYS A 62 10.22 -15.81 -7.28
C CYS A 62 10.54 -14.95 -6.03
N LEU A 63 9.88 -15.25 -4.91
CA LEU A 63 10.02 -14.53 -3.63
C LEU A 63 10.77 -15.39 -2.60
N PRO A 64 12.12 -15.40 -2.60
CA PRO A 64 12.91 -16.35 -1.82
C PRO A 64 12.73 -16.21 -0.30
N ASP A 65 12.32 -15.04 0.17
CA ASP A 65 12.10 -14.70 1.57
C ASP A 65 10.61 -14.70 1.98
N PHE A 66 9.70 -15.11 1.09
CA PHE A 66 8.25 -15.05 1.37
C PHE A 66 7.90 -15.87 2.61
N THR A 67 8.37 -17.12 2.68
CA THR A 67 8.04 -18.03 3.79
C THR A 67 8.54 -17.51 5.13
N SER A 68 9.77 -16.98 5.18
CA SER A 68 10.32 -16.38 6.41
C SER A 68 9.57 -15.12 6.80
N THR A 69 9.34 -14.22 5.85
CA THR A 69 8.63 -12.94 6.10
C THR A 69 7.20 -13.18 6.58
N PHE A 70 6.50 -14.14 5.97
CA PHE A 70 5.17 -14.52 6.40
C PHE A 70 5.18 -15.14 7.80
N CYS A 71 6.14 -16.01 8.09
CA CYS A 71 6.33 -16.58 9.43
C CYS A 71 6.61 -15.49 10.48
N ASP A 72 7.41 -14.47 10.16
CA ASP A 72 7.70 -13.35 11.05
C ASP A 72 6.44 -12.53 11.36
N TYR A 73 5.59 -12.29 10.35
CA TYR A 73 4.28 -11.68 10.56
C TYR A 73 3.38 -12.53 11.47
N LEU A 74 3.34 -13.85 11.25
CA LEU A 74 2.58 -14.77 12.11
C LEU A 74 3.06 -14.73 13.56
N HIS A 75 4.38 -14.62 13.80
CA HIS A 75 4.94 -14.48 15.15
C HIS A 75 4.51 -13.19 15.86
N GLN A 76 4.24 -12.11 15.11
CA GLN A 76 3.75 -10.85 15.67
C GLN A 76 2.26 -10.93 16.05
N CYS A 77 1.48 -11.78 15.38
CA CYS A 77 0.02 -11.81 15.52
C CYS A 77 -0.51 -13.03 16.32
N ALA A 78 0.28 -14.10 16.46
CA ALA A 78 -0.22 -15.40 16.90
C ALA A 78 0.68 -16.10 17.94
N ASN A 79 0.09 -17.01 18.71
CA ASN A 79 0.83 -17.90 19.58
C ASN A 79 1.48 -19.03 18.77
N LYS A 80 2.60 -19.59 19.27
CA LYS A 80 3.42 -20.60 18.57
C LYS A 80 2.64 -21.79 17.97
N ALA A 81 1.58 -22.26 18.64
CA ALA A 81 0.76 -23.37 18.14
C ALA A 81 -0.06 -23.00 16.89
N ASP A 82 -0.55 -21.76 16.83
CA ASP A 82 -1.35 -21.25 15.71
C ASP A 82 -0.48 -20.95 14.48
N ILE A 83 0.79 -20.58 14.69
CA ILE A 83 1.75 -20.29 13.63
C ILE A 83 2.00 -21.51 12.75
N ASN A 84 2.34 -22.66 13.36
CA ASN A 84 2.57 -23.90 12.60
C ASN A 84 1.34 -24.31 11.80
N LYS A 85 0.15 -24.12 12.36
CA LYS A 85 -1.09 -24.40 11.66
C LYS A 85 -1.28 -23.45 10.47
N ALA A 86 -1.12 -22.15 10.69
CA ALA A 86 -1.29 -21.12 9.66
C ALA A 86 -0.29 -21.25 8.50
N LEU A 87 0.96 -21.64 8.77
CA LEU A 87 1.99 -21.82 7.74
C LEU A 87 1.66 -22.96 6.77
N HIS A 88 0.99 -24.02 7.25
CA HIS A 88 0.59 -25.16 6.43
C HIS A 88 -0.83 -25.04 5.85
N MET A 89 -1.52 -23.93 6.09
CA MET A 89 -2.87 -23.73 5.55
C MET A 89 -2.82 -23.33 4.08
N PRO A 90 -3.78 -23.79 3.27
CA PRO A 90 -3.88 -23.35 1.89
C PRO A 90 -4.24 -21.87 1.84
N LEU A 91 -3.45 -21.14 1.08
CA LEU A 91 -3.56 -19.71 0.86
C LEU A 91 -4.34 -19.46 -0.43
N LYS A 92 -5.07 -18.36 -0.47
CA LYS A 92 -5.70 -17.89 -1.69
C LYS A 92 -4.87 -16.72 -2.23
N VAL A 93 -4.97 -16.43 -3.52
CA VAL A 93 -4.20 -15.34 -4.12
C VAL A 93 -5.07 -14.57 -5.08
N TRP A 94 -4.97 -13.25 -5.02
CA TRP A 94 -5.64 -12.32 -5.91
C TRP A 94 -4.57 -11.51 -6.61
N PHE A 95 -4.72 -11.33 -7.91
CA PHE A 95 -3.78 -10.56 -8.71
C PHE A 95 -4.12 -9.08 -8.73
N LYS A 96 -5.27 -8.69 -8.18
CA LYS A 96 -5.66 -7.28 -8.15
C LYS A 96 -6.64 -6.92 -7.05
N PHE A 97 -6.55 -5.68 -6.63
CA PHE A 97 -7.55 -4.99 -5.82
C PHE A 97 -7.76 -3.58 -6.39
N TRP A 98 -8.76 -2.88 -5.88
CA TRP A 98 -9.09 -1.52 -6.27
C TRP A 98 -8.90 -0.60 -5.07
N VAL A 99 -8.39 0.60 -5.35
CA VAL A 99 -8.19 1.67 -4.39
C VAL A 99 -9.02 2.86 -4.83
N GLN A 100 -9.80 3.40 -3.92
CA GLN A 100 -10.59 4.61 -4.15
C GLN A 100 -10.30 5.59 -3.01
N LEU A 101 -9.84 6.76 -3.38
CA LEU A 101 -9.37 7.79 -2.45
C LEU A 101 -10.41 8.90 -2.30
N LEU A 102 -10.31 9.65 -1.20
CA LEU A 102 -10.91 10.98 -1.10
C LEU A 102 -9.91 12.02 -1.60
N SER A 103 -10.42 13.06 -2.25
CA SER A 103 -9.59 14.21 -2.64
C SER A 103 -9.10 14.95 -1.39
N VAL A 104 -7.80 15.25 -1.36
CA VAL A 104 -7.17 16.10 -0.33
C VAL A 104 -7.65 17.55 -0.44
N HIS A 105 -8.08 17.98 -1.62
CA HIS A 105 -8.66 19.31 -1.83
C HIS A 105 -10.11 19.43 -1.38
N ASN A 106 -10.85 18.33 -1.47
CA ASN A 106 -12.24 18.27 -1.07
C ASN A 106 -12.56 16.89 -0.50
N GLY A 107 -12.52 16.76 0.83
CA GLY A 107 -12.82 15.49 1.51
C GLY A 107 -14.25 14.96 1.33
N ARG A 108 -15.12 15.66 0.58
CA ARG A 108 -16.44 15.16 0.14
C ARG A 108 -16.40 14.59 -1.28
N MET A 109 -15.33 14.82 -2.02
CA MET A 109 -15.15 14.34 -3.38
C MET A 109 -14.43 13.00 -3.36
N VAL A 110 -15.13 11.97 -3.81
CA VAL A 110 -14.57 10.63 -4.02
C VAL A 110 -13.87 10.61 -5.37
N MET A 111 -12.61 10.19 -5.40
CA MET A 111 -11.82 10.07 -6.61
C MET A 111 -12.21 8.83 -7.43
N PRO A 112 -11.88 8.81 -8.74
CA PRO A 112 -12.00 7.61 -9.54
C PRO A 112 -11.24 6.44 -8.91
N SER A 113 -11.84 5.26 -8.97
CA SER A 113 -11.20 4.02 -8.50
C SER A 113 -10.02 3.65 -9.39
N GLN A 114 -8.89 3.31 -8.77
CA GLN A 114 -7.66 2.88 -9.42
C GLN A 114 -7.45 1.39 -9.17
N VAL A 115 -7.01 0.66 -10.18
CA VAL A 115 -6.73 -0.78 -10.04
C VAL A 115 -5.27 -0.97 -9.65
N VAL A 116 -5.04 -1.76 -8.61
CA VAL A 116 -3.73 -2.22 -8.19
C VAL A 116 -3.62 -3.69 -8.58
N GLN A 117 -2.69 -4.03 -9.47
CA GLN A 117 -2.40 -5.37 -9.97
C GLN A 117 -1.00 -5.85 -9.58
N GLY A 118 -0.89 -7.11 -9.16
CA GLY A 118 0.35 -7.84 -8.94
C GLY A 118 0.27 -9.21 -9.61
N TYR A 119 0.98 -9.39 -10.71
CA TYR A 119 1.01 -10.64 -11.48
C TYR A 119 2.32 -11.40 -11.23
N PRO A 120 2.29 -12.74 -11.20
CA PRO A 120 3.52 -13.52 -11.17
C PRO A 120 4.35 -13.33 -12.46
N PRO A 121 5.66 -13.60 -12.41
CA PRO A 121 6.50 -13.73 -13.58
C PRO A 121 5.85 -14.58 -14.69
N SER A 122 5.93 -14.10 -15.93
CA SER A 122 5.43 -14.79 -17.13
C SER A 122 6.30 -14.46 -18.34
N GLU A 123 6.17 -15.18 -19.46
CA GLU A 123 6.94 -14.87 -20.68
C GLU A 123 6.76 -13.42 -21.17
N LYS A 124 5.58 -12.84 -20.94
CA LYS A 124 5.27 -11.45 -21.31
C LYS A 124 5.76 -10.44 -20.28
N ILE A 125 5.80 -10.84 -19.02
CA ILE A 125 6.19 -9.98 -17.89
C ILE A 125 7.18 -10.81 -17.06
N PRO A 126 8.45 -10.92 -17.49
CA PRO A 126 9.41 -11.90 -16.94
C PRO A 126 9.64 -11.76 -15.45
N LEU A 127 9.30 -10.58 -14.93
CA LEU A 127 9.56 -10.16 -13.57
C LEU A 127 8.25 -9.92 -12.79
N GLY A 128 7.08 -10.03 -13.41
CA GLY A 128 5.79 -9.70 -12.78
C GLY A 128 5.49 -8.20 -12.72
N THR A 129 4.33 -7.82 -12.15
CA THR A 129 3.90 -6.42 -12.01
C THR A 129 3.96 -5.99 -10.56
N VAL A 130 4.48 -4.79 -10.30
CA VAL A 130 4.70 -4.24 -8.96
C VAL A 130 3.97 -2.91 -8.84
N ILE A 131 3.28 -2.69 -7.72
CA ILE A 131 2.63 -1.41 -7.44
C ILE A 131 3.00 -0.92 -6.06
N TRP A 132 3.12 0.40 -6.00
CA TRP A 132 3.60 1.15 -4.88
C TRP A 132 2.47 1.57 -3.97
N CYS A 133 2.60 1.39 -2.66
CA CYS A 133 1.64 1.91 -1.69
C CYS A 133 2.37 2.69 -0.59
N SER A 134 1.78 3.76 -0.07
CA SER A 134 2.27 4.40 1.16
C SER A 134 1.48 3.85 2.37
N PRO A 135 2.11 3.32 3.43
CA PRO A 135 1.39 2.98 4.64
C PRO A 135 1.01 4.25 5.40
N THR A 136 -0.14 4.23 6.09
CA THR A 136 -0.52 5.32 7.00
C THR A 136 0.60 5.59 8.02
N PRO A 137 0.99 6.86 8.26
CA PRO A 137 2.00 7.18 9.26
C PRO A 137 1.50 6.77 10.65
N LEU A 138 2.12 5.75 11.22
CA LEU A 138 1.78 5.23 12.53
C LEU A 138 2.31 6.19 13.62
N ASN A 139 1.59 7.29 13.90
CA ASN A 139 1.68 8.18 15.09
C ASN A 139 3.08 8.56 15.66
N ASN A 140 4.19 8.31 14.97
CA ASN A 140 5.53 8.47 15.52
C ASN A 140 6.38 9.30 14.54
N PRO A 141 6.44 10.63 14.72
CA PRO A 141 7.11 11.55 13.78
C PRO A 141 8.64 11.44 13.78
N SER A 142 9.25 10.70 14.71
CA SER A 142 10.71 10.58 14.81
C SER A 142 11.33 9.54 13.88
N ASN A 143 10.54 8.66 13.27
CA ASN A 143 10.97 7.65 12.29
C ASN A 143 10.01 7.66 11.11
N ALA A 144 9.91 8.79 10.40
CA ALA A 144 9.09 8.92 9.20
C ALA A 144 9.67 8.10 8.04
N MET A 145 9.66 6.78 8.20
CA MET A 145 9.79 5.81 7.14
C MET A 145 8.47 5.88 6.37
N VAL A 146 8.38 6.81 5.42
CA VAL A 146 7.36 6.73 4.39
C VAL A 146 7.78 5.57 3.49
N CYS A 147 7.31 4.37 3.82
CA CYS A 147 7.63 3.19 3.05
C CYS A 147 6.96 3.30 1.70
N THR A 148 7.72 3.39 0.62
CA THR A 148 7.16 3.18 -0.71
C THR A 148 7.14 1.66 -0.93
N LEU A 149 5.97 1.04 -0.97
CA LEU A 149 5.85 -0.41 -0.82
C LEU A 149 5.82 -1.11 -2.18
N GLN A 150 6.78 -1.97 -2.53
CA GLN A 150 6.57 -2.87 -3.67
C GLN A 150 5.61 -3.99 -3.27
N CYS A 151 4.33 -3.89 -3.65
CA CYS A 151 3.29 -4.84 -3.26
C CYS A 151 3.22 -6.04 -4.20
N TRP A 152 3.29 -7.25 -3.63
CA TRP A 152 2.76 -8.47 -4.22
C TRP A 152 1.50 -8.83 -3.45
N THR A 153 0.36 -8.88 -4.15
CA THR A 153 -0.93 -9.08 -3.48
C THR A 153 -1.10 -10.55 -3.10
N PHE A 154 -1.15 -10.87 -1.81
CA PHE A 154 -1.39 -12.22 -1.30
C PHE A 154 -2.49 -12.23 -0.24
N ILE A 155 -3.68 -12.66 -0.60
CA ILE A 155 -4.80 -12.70 0.34
C ILE A 155 -4.91 -14.07 0.99
N LEU A 156 -4.57 -14.14 2.27
CA LEU A 156 -4.74 -15.37 3.04
C LEU A 156 -6.18 -15.48 3.56
N HIS A 157 -7.11 -15.91 2.71
CA HIS A 157 -8.43 -16.27 3.19
C HIS A 157 -8.58 -17.78 3.31
N SER A 158 -8.27 -18.31 4.50
CA SER A 158 -8.65 -19.68 4.81
C SER A 158 -10.16 -19.72 5.07
N HIS A 159 -10.91 -20.51 4.30
CA HIS A 159 -12.31 -20.83 4.62
C HIS A 159 -12.44 -22.31 5.04
N PHE A 160 -11.33 -23.00 5.32
CA PHE A 160 -11.30 -24.45 5.46
C PHE A 160 -11.79 -25.01 6.80
N PHE A 161 -12.34 -24.19 7.69
CA PHE A 161 -13.04 -24.72 8.86
C PHE A 161 -14.50 -25.00 8.50
N HIS A 162 -14.78 -26.26 8.10
CA HIS A 162 -16.13 -26.83 8.02
C HIS A 162 -16.81 -27.01 9.40
N ALA A 163 -16.24 -26.44 10.46
CA ALA A 163 -16.74 -26.44 11.83
C ALA A 163 -16.45 -25.05 12.44
N PRO A 164 -17.13 -24.60 13.51
CA PRO A 164 -17.01 -23.25 14.06
C PRO A 164 -15.71 -23.06 14.87
N ALA A 165 -14.56 -23.39 14.28
CA ALA A 165 -13.27 -22.92 14.74
C ALA A 165 -13.12 -21.52 14.14
N THR A 166 -13.47 -20.51 14.95
CA THR A 166 -13.21 -19.10 14.66
C THR A 166 -11.76 -18.94 14.24
N LEU A 167 -11.56 -18.61 12.96
CA LEU A 167 -10.28 -18.09 12.49
C LEU A 167 -9.87 -16.94 13.39
N PRO A 168 -8.59 -16.86 13.80
CA PRO A 168 -8.10 -15.68 14.48
C PRO A 168 -8.42 -14.43 13.64
N PRO A 169 -8.87 -13.33 14.24
CA PRO A 169 -9.31 -12.13 13.51
C PRO A 169 -8.26 -11.58 12.52
N TRP A 170 -6.97 -11.77 12.81
CA TRP A 170 -5.86 -11.34 11.96
C TRP A 170 -5.69 -12.16 10.66
N LEU A 171 -6.35 -13.32 10.52
CA LEU A 171 -6.46 -14.09 9.26
C LEU A 171 -7.77 -13.81 8.49
N LEU A 172 -8.63 -12.93 9.00
CA LEU A 172 -9.85 -12.51 8.32
C LEU A 172 -9.62 -11.29 7.42
N VAL A 173 -8.45 -10.66 7.52
CA VAL A 173 -8.08 -9.46 6.78
C VAL A 173 -7.13 -9.84 5.64
N LEU A 174 -7.26 -9.12 4.53
CA LEU A 174 -6.39 -9.25 3.37
C LEU A 174 -4.95 -8.87 3.73
N LEU A 175 -3.98 -9.66 3.30
CA LEU A 175 -2.56 -9.40 3.52
C LEU A 175 -1.88 -8.98 2.21
N LEU A 176 -0.76 -8.29 2.33
CA LEU A 176 0.11 -7.92 1.23
C LEU A 176 1.54 -8.23 1.61
N TYR A 177 2.27 -8.93 0.73
CA TYR A 177 3.71 -8.96 0.83
C TYR A 177 4.26 -7.69 0.19
N ILE A 178 5.25 -7.09 0.84
CA ILE A 178 5.79 -5.81 0.48
C ILE A 178 7.32 -5.85 0.47
N GLN A 179 7.96 -5.01 -0.34
CA GLN A 179 9.36 -4.63 -0.14
C GLN A 179 9.44 -3.18 0.33
N PHE A 180 10.33 -2.94 1.28
CA PHE A 180 10.45 -1.65 1.95
C PHE A 180 11.40 -0.72 1.22
N PHE A 181 10.99 0.55 1.14
CA PHE A 181 11.80 1.65 0.63
C PHE A 181 11.89 2.72 1.71
N GLN A 182 13.01 3.42 1.76
CA GLN A 182 13.20 4.60 2.57
C GLN A 182 13.01 5.83 1.68
N LEU A 183 12.12 6.72 2.10
CA LEU A 183 11.99 8.01 1.45
C LEU A 183 13.12 8.93 1.93
N VAL A 184 13.92 9.41 0.98
CA VAL A 184 15.02 10.33 1.18
C VAL A 184 14.63 11.68 0.57
N HIS A 185 14.91 12.75 1.33
CA HIS A 185 14.54 14.11 0.94
C HIS A 185 15.10 14.46 -0.45
N PRO A 186 14.35 15.21 -1.29
CA PRO A 186 14.82 15.64 -2.61
C PRO A 186 16.23 16.23 -2.60
N GLU A 187 17.05 15.81 -3.56
CA GLU A 187 18.23 16.58 -3.98
C GLU A 187 17.77 17.93 -4.51
N ALA A 188 18.53 18.99 -4.19
CA ALA A 188 18.15 20.39 -4.40
C ALA A 188 17.79 20.76 -5.84
N ASP A 189 18.18 19.95 -6.82
CA ASP A 189 18.05 20.26 -8.24
C ASP A 189 16.73 19.81 -8.88
N MET A 190 16.09 18.74 -8.39
CA MET A 190 14.84 18.22 -8.98
C MET A 190 13.61 18.38 -8.10
N GLY A 191 13.76 18.52 -6.78
CA GLY A 191 12.62 18.71 -5.88
C GLY A 191 11.69 17.49 -5.74
N MET A 192 12.00 16.36 -6.38
CA MET A 192 11.27 15.08 -6.24
C MET A 192 11.87 14.24 -5.11
N TRP A 193 11.01 13.62 -4.30
CA TRP A 193 11.44 12.65 -3.30
C TRP A 193 12.12 11.44 -3.93
N ILE A 194 13.11 10.89 -3.23
CA ILE A 194 13.82 9.68 -3.64
C ILE A 194 13.31 8.52 -2.78
N ALA A 195 12.96 7.41 -3.40
CA ALA A 195 12.66 6.15 -2.74
C ALA A 195 13.83 5.18 -2.93
N ASP A 196 14.50 4.87 -1.82
CA ASP A 196 15.65 3.98 -1.77
C ASP A 196 15.25 2.60 -1.25
N GLN A 197 15.43 1.57 -2.08
CA GLN A 197 15.21 0.18 -1.73
C GLN A 197 16.03 -0.18 -0.50
N GLN A 198 15.36 -0.70 0.53
CA GLN A 198 16.02 -1.17 1.73
C GLN A 198 16.51 -2.60 1.54
N PHE A 199 17.63 -2.92 2.20
CA PHE A 199 18.26 -4.23 2.18
C PHE A 199 18.58 -4.70 3.60
N CYS A 200 18.62 -6.02 3.78
CA CYS A 200 19.09 -6.64 5.01
C CYS A 200 20.05 -7.80 4.70
N LEU A 201 20.80 -8.22 5.73
CA LEU A 201 21.65 -9.39 5.65
C LEU A 201 20.83 -10.64 5.98
N ALA A 202 20.75 -11.56 5.03
CA ALA A 202 20.17 -12.87 5.24
C ALA A 202 21.09 -13.76 6.10
N ALA A 203 20.56 -14.90 6.58
CA ALA A 203 21.28 -15.82 7.44
C ALA A 203 22.56 -16.42 6.79
N ASP A 204 22.60 -16.46 5.47
CA ASP A 204 23.74 -16.90 4.65
C ASP A 204 24.72 -15.76 4.30
N GLN A 205 24.55 -14.58 4.92
CA GLN A 205 25.30 -13.34 4.64
C GLN A 205 25.06 -12.74 3.25
N THR A 206 24.08 -13.22 2.50
CA THR A 206 23.67 -12.54 1.27
C THR A 206 22.90 -11.27 1.60
N ILE A 207 23.08 -10.25 0.76
CA ILE A 207 22.29 -9.02 0.85
C ILE A 207 21.00 -9.25 0.08
N VAL A 208 19.86 -9.18 0.77
CA VAL A 208 18.53 -9.36 0.20
C VAL A 208 17.70 -8.10 0.39
N ARG A 209 16.69 -7.90 -0.45
CA ARG A 209 15.73 -6.80 -0.29
C ARG A 209 14.99 -6.98 1.03
N LEU A 210 14.81 -5.90 1.77
CA LEU A 210 14.04 -5.93 3.01
C LEU A 210 12.56 -6.02 2.64
N SER A 211 11.91 -7.09 3.08
CA SER A 211 10.51 -7.39 2.78
C SER A 211 9.67 -7.53 4.05
N GLY A 212 8.35 -7.42 3.90
CA GLY A 212 7.38 -7.49 4.99
C GLY A 212 6.04 -8.07 4.55
N VAL A 213 5.18 -8.33 5.53
CA VAL A 213 3.76 -8.58 5.30
C VAL A 213 2.95 -7.56 6.10
N ILE A 214 2.02 -6.88 5.45
CA ILE A 214 1.12 -5.90 6.07
C ILE A 214 -0.35 -6.25 5.82
N LEU A 215 -1.24 -5.66 6.59
CA LEU A 215 -2.66 -5.68 6.27
C LEU A 215 -2.93 -4.79 5.05
N LEU A 216 -3.85 -5.20 4.18
CA LEU A 216 -4.31 -4.36 3.08
C LEU A 216 -4.87 -3.02 3.59
N THR A 217 -5.49 -3.00 4.76
CA THR A 217 -6.03 -1.77 5.38
C THR A 217 -4.98 -0.74 5.74
N GLU A 218 -3.69 -1.13 5.75
CA GLU A 218 -2.59 -0.19 5.95
C GLU A 218 -2.23 0.58 4.68
N VAL A 219 -2.71 0.15 3.50
CA VAL A 219 -2.51 0.85 2.23
C VAL A 219 -3.31 2.14 2.22
N SER A 220 -2.61 3.26 2.03
CA SER A 220 -3.25 4.57 1.87
C SER A 220 -3.39 4.97 0.39
N HIS A 221 -2.30 5.01 -0.37
CA HIS A 221 -2.29 5.58 -1.73
C HIS A 221 -1.38 4.79 -2.66
N PRO A 222 -1.80 4.54 -3.91
CA PRO A 222 -0.91 4.05 -4.94
C PRO A 222 0.02 5.17 -5.40
N VAL A 223 1.30 4.87 -5.62
CA VAL A 223 2.26 5.85 -6.14
C VAL A 223 2.96 5.34 -7.41
N GLU A 224 3.63 6.22 -8.13
CA GLU A 224 4.40 5.87 -9.32
C GLU A 224 5.88 6.18 -9.05
N LEU A 225 6.74 5.21 -9.34
CA LEU A 225 8.19 5.36 -9.22
C LEU A 225 8.86 5.43 -10.58
N ILE A 226 9.81 6.36 -10.70
CA ILE A 226 10.63 6.57 -11.88
C ILE A 226 12.05 6.11 -11.53
N PRO A 227 12.60 5.09 -12.20
CA PRO A 227 13.95 4.62 -11.92
C PRO A 227 15.00 5.72 -12.09
N ILE A 228 15.92 5.82 -11.14
CA ILE A 228 17.08 6.69 -11.28
C ILE A 228 18.13 5.94 -12.09
N TYR A 229 18.16 6.23 -13.39
CA TYR A 229 19.18 5.70 -14.27
C TYR A 229 20.52 6.32 -13.91
N GLY A 230 21.51 5.49 -13.57
CA GLY A 230 22.88 5.93 -13.34
C GLY A 230 23.54 6.49 -14.61
N THR A 231 24.87 6.60 -14.59
CA THR A 231 25.64 7.15 -15.73
C THR A 231 25.53 6.33 -17.01
N SER A 232 25.13 5.06 -16.92
CA SER A 232 24.86 4.18 -18.06
C SER A 232 23.47 3.57 -17.97
N LEU A 233 22.69 3.72 -19.04
CA LEU A 233 21.42 3.05 -19.21
C LEU A 233 21.65 1.62 -19.70
N ASP A 234 21.15 0.63 -18.97
CA ASP A 234 21.09 -0.74 -19.47
C ASP A 234 19.89 -0.85 -20.43
N HIS A 235 20.20 -0.96 -21.73
CA HIS A 235 19.20 -1.03 -22.79
C HIS A 235 18.36 -2.32 -22.79
N THR A 236 18.69 -3.29 -21.93
CA THR A 236 17.88 -4.48 -21.73
C THR A 236 16.74 -4.24 -20.73
N VAL A 237 16.78 -3.11 -20.00
CA VAL A 237 15.79 -2.75 -18.99
C VAL A 237 14.59 -2.05 -19.62
N THR A 238 13.40 -2.53 -19.30
CA THR A 238 12.12 -1.92 -19.68
C THR A 238 11.50 -1.26 -18.45
N ALA A 239 10.45 -0.47 -18.65
CA ALA A 239 9.67 0.08 -17.53
C ALA A 239 9.10 -1.02 -16.59
N GLU A 240 8.86 -2.22 -17.13
CA GLU A 240 8.35 -3.36 -16.36
C GLU A 240 9.46 -4.05 -15.55
N THR A 241 10.71 -4.05 -16.04
CA THR A 241 11.83 -4.73 -15.38
C THR A 241 12.68 -3.82 -14.50
N SER A 242 12.58 -2.50 -14.69
CA SER A 242 13.39 -1.52 -13.97
C SER A 242 13.24 -1.59 -12.45
N ILE A 243 12.06 -1.98 -11.96
CA ILE A 243 11.79 -2.07 -10.52
C ILE A 243 12.61 -3.17 -9.83
N GLN A 244 12.94 -4.24 -10.55
CA GLN A 244 13.74 -5.34 -10.00
C GLN A 244 15.24 -5.14 -10.15
N ILE A 245 15.63 -4.29 -11.10
CA ILE A 245 17.03 -4.08 -11.46
C ILE A 245 17.60 -2.89 -10.69
N TYR A 246 16.84 -1.81 -10.54
CA TYR A 246 17.26 -0.62 -9.82
C TYR A 246 16.88 -0.67 -8.34
N SER A 247 17.64 0.07 -7.53
CA SER A 247 17.43 0.27 -6.09
C SER A 247 17.04 1.70 -5.73
N HIS A 248 17.10 2.63 -6.67
CA HIS A 248 16.86 4.05 -6.46
C HIS A 248 15.82 4.55 -7.45
N PHE A 249 14.82 5.28 -6.93
CA PHE A 249 13.70 5.77 -7.74
C PHE A 249 13.32 7.18 -7.31
N TYR A 250 12.91 8.02 -8.25
CA TYR A 250 12.14 9.20 -7.93
C TYR A 250 10.68 8.80 -7.69
N LEU A 251 10.09 9.35 -6.64
CA LEU A 251 8.65 9.34 -6.44
C LEU A 251 8.02 10.38 -7.37
N ASN A 252 7.14 9.96 -8.28
CA ASN A 252 6.45 10.86 -9.19
C ASN A 252 5.32 11.60 -8.46
N ASP A 253 5.69 12.55 -7.62
CA ASP A 253 4.77 13.44 -6.90
C ASP A 253 3.99 14.38 -7.82
N PHE A 254 4.40 14.50 -9.09
CA PHE A 254 3.73 15.29 -10.12
C PHE A 254 2.69 14.52 -10.95
N ASN A 255 2.52 13.20 -10.72
CA ASN A 255 1.55 12.41 -11.48
C ASN A 255 0.11 12.92 -11.30
N ASP A 256 -0.22 13.32 -10.07
CA ASP A 256 -1.51 13.90 -9.72
C ASP A 256 -1.34 15.00 -8.67
N LYS A 257 -2.16 16.06 -8.78
CA LYS A 257 -2.18 17.17 -7.82
C LYS A 257 -2.47 16.69 -6.41
N GLU A 258 -3.31 15.67 -6.29
CA GLU A 258 -3.67 15.09 -5.00
C GLU A 258 -2.44 14.51 -4.28
N MET A 259 -1.57 13.82 -5.04
CA MET A 259 -0.33 13.25 -4.52
C MET A 259 0.69 14.33 -4.15
N TYR A 260 0.87 15.34 -5.00
CA TYR A 260 1.74 16.50 -4.73
C TYR A 260 1.38 17.16 -3.39
N HIS A 261 0.10 17.47 -3.19
CA HIS A 261 -0.36 18.14 -1.97
C HIS A 261 -0.32 17.23 -0.74
N MET A 262 -0.57 15.93 -0.90
CA MET A 262 -0.41 14.95 0.18
C MET A 262 1.05 14.89 0.68
N LEU A 263 2.03 14.86 -0.22
CA LEU A 263 3.45 14.82 0.12
C LEU A 263 3.96 16.15 0.69
N GLN A 264 3.47 17.29 0.21
CA GLN A 264 3.78 18.58 0.83
C GLN A 264 3.27 18.68 2.28
N ASN A 265 2.08 18.13 2.56
CA ASN A 265 1.56 18.11 3.92
C ASN A 265 2.42 17.23 4.84
N LEU A 266 2.96 16.11 4.35
CA LEU A 266 3.92 15.29 5.09
C LEU A 266 5.17 16.10 5.49
N ASP A 267 5.72 16.87 4.57
CA ASP A 267 6.91 17.70 4.81
C ASP A 267 6.67 18.71 5.94
N THR A 268 5.50 19.36 5.97
CA THR A 268 5.15 20.29 7.05
C THR A 268 4.99 19.66 8.44
N THR A 269 4.74 18.34 8.52
CA THR A 269 4.65 17.61 9.80
C THR A 269 5.99 17.08 10.31
N LEU A 270 7.03 17.07 9.46
CA LEU A 270 8.38 16.62 9.80
C LEU A 270 9.30 17.74 10.25
N ILE A 271 8.90 19.00 10.07
CA ILE A 271 9.61 20.16 10.62
C ILE A 271 9.23 20.28 12.10
N PRO A 272 10.18 20.12 13.06
CA PRO A 272 9.90 20.39 14.45
C PRO A 272 9.56 21.87 14.57
N THR A 273 8.35 22.19 15.02
CA THR A 273 8.04 23.51 15.55
C THR A 273 8.91 23.71 16.79
N TYR A 274 9.98 24.48 16.64
CA TYR A 274 10.78 25.00 17.74
C TYR A 274 9.98 26.03 18.57
#